data_AF-A0A7W1CET9-F1
#
_entry.id   AF-A0A7W1CET9-F1
#
_cell.length_a   1.000
_cell.length_b   1.000
_cell.length_c   1.000
_cell.angle_alpha   90.00
_cell.angle_beta   90.00
_cell.angle_gamma   90.00
#
_symmetry.space_group_name_H-M   'P 1'
#
loop_
_entity.id
_entity.type
_entity.pdbx_description
1 polymer ?
#
loop_
_entity_poly.entity_id
_entity_poly.type
_entity_poly.pdbx_seq_one_letter_code
_entity_poly.pdbx_strand_id
1 'polypeptide(L)'
;MLLNPTVIAIPIFALLIAVEAYLVIRENRENFNSKDTWSNIFIGFMSVAWGALFGLATSLIYLRVYEFAPVKMPMNVWWAWLILLFVDDFAYYWFHRISHEVRFFWNFHVVHHSSNQYNLSVAVRQSWFSGIAHWVFYLPVAFLGFPLWAFVTMHGLNLIYQFWIHTELVGKLGFLEKILNTPSHHRVHHGVNNQYLDKNYAGIFIIWDK
;
A
#
# COMPACT_ATOMS: atom_id res chain seq x y z
N MET A 1 18.57 10.16 -10.97
CA MET A 1 17.64 9.66 -9.94
C MET A 1 16.32 9.38 -10.62
N LEU A 2 15.89 8.12 -10.69
CA LEU A 2 14.49 7.81 -10.99
C LEU A 2 13.68 8.26 -9.77
N LEU A 3 12.77 9.21 -9.96
CA LEU A 3 11.85 9.65 -8.90
C LEU A 3 10.93 8.48 -8.53
N ASN A 4 10.72 8.25 -7.23
CA ASN A 4 9.80 7.22 -6.74
C ASN A 4 8.37 7.52 -7.26
N PRO A 5 7.69 6.57 -7.95
CA PRO A 5 6.36 6.79 -8.50
C PRO A 5 5.35 7.37 -7.50
N THR A 6 5.39 6.95 -6.24
CA THR A 6 4.45 7.45 -5.22
C THR A 6 4.67 8.93 -4.91
N VAL A 7 5.91 9.42 -4.93
CA VAL A 7 6.23 10.84 -4.73
C VAL A 7 5.67 11.67 -5.89
N ILE A 8 5.78 11.17 -7.11
CA ILE A 8 5.18 11.80 -8.29
C ILE A 8 3.65 11.83 -8.18
N ALA A 9 3.04 10.81 -7.58
CA ALA A 9 1.60 10.70 -7.45
C ALA A 9 0.99 11.60 -6.35
N ILE A 10 1.79 12.19 -5.45
CA ILE A 10 1.28 13.02 -4.33
C ILE A 10 0.31 14.13 -4.79
N PRO A 11 0.60 14.96 -5.82
CA PRO A 11 -0.35 15.98 -6.26
C PRO A 11 -1.67 15.39 -6.78
N ILE A 12 -1.61 14.21 -7.41
CA ILE A 12 -2.79 13.50 -7.91
C ILE A 12 -3.61 12.97 -6.72
N PHE A 13 -2.95 12.37 -5.72
CA PHE A 13 -3.63 11.92 -4.49
C PHE A 13 -4.30 13.09 -3.77
N ALA A 14 -3.62 14.22 -3.61
CA ALA A 14 -4.19 15.41 -2.99
C ALA A 14 -5.42 15.93 -3.75
N LEU A 15 -5.35 15.97 -5.09
CA LEU A 15 -6.48 16.36 -5.93
C LEU A 15 -7.65 15.39 -5.77
N LEU A 16 -7.41 14.07 -5.82
CA LEU A 16 -8.47 13.06 -5.71
C LEU A 16 -9.12 13.05 -4.32
N ILE A 17 -8.34 13.22 -3.25
CA ILE A 17 -8.86 13.42 -1.89
C ILE A 17 -9.75 14.66 -1.83
N ALA A 18 -9.32 15.78 -2.42
CA ALA A 18 -10.12 17.01 -2.44
C ALA A 18 -11.42 16.84 -3.25
N VAL A 19 -11.37 16.13 -4.37
CA VAL A 19 -12.55 15.81 -5.18
C VAL A 19 -13.53 14.93 -4.41
N GLU A 20 -13.07 13.85 -3.78
CA GLU A 20 -13.94 12.99 -2.99
C GLU A 20 -14.53 13.75 -1.79
N ALA A 21 -13.71 14.54 -1.07
CA ALA A 21 -14.20 15.38 0.02
C ALA A 21 -15.29 16.35 -0.47
N TYR A 22 -15.11 16.98 -1.63
CA TYR A 22 -16.13 17.84 -2.23
C TYR A 22 -17.43 17.08 -2.55
N LEU A 23 -17.33 15.89 -3.15
CA LEU A 23 -18.50 15.06 -3.48
C LEU A 23 -19.27 14.65 -2.22
N VAL A 24 -18.57 14.18 -1.19
CA VAL A 24 -19.18 13.79 0.10
C VAL A 24 -19.84 15.00 0.77
N ILE A 25 -19.18 16.16 0.81
CA ILE A 25 -19.76 17.39 1.38
C ILE A 25 -21.02 17.82 0.62
N ARG A 26 -21.02 17.68 -0.71
CA ARG A 26 -22.14 18.06 -1.58
C ARG A 26 -23.36 17.15 -1.37
N GLU A 27 -23.14 15.85 -1.19
CA GLU A 27 -24.22 14.87 -1.02
C GLU A 27 -24.74 14.84 0.42
N ASN A 28 -23.85 14.79 1.41
CA ASN A 28 -24.22 14.86 2.83
C ASN A 28 -23.04 15.35 3.69
N ARG A 29 -23.06 16.65 4.01
CA ARG A 29 -22.02 17.31 4.80
C ARG A 29 -21.79 16.68 6.18
N GLU A 30 -22.81 16.09 6.80
CA GLU A 30 -22.68 15.49 8.14
C GLU A 30 -21.77 14.25 8.14
N ASN A 31 -21.66 13.58 6.99
CA ASN A 31 -20.78 12.42 6.82
C ASN A 31 -19.31 12.80 6.61
N PHE A 32 -18.98 14.09 6.41
CA PHE A 32 -17.60 14.51 6.20
C PHE A 32 -16.93 14.96 7.50
N ASN A 33 -15.91 14.20 7.93
CA ASN A 33 -15.05 14.60 9.05
C ASN A 33 -13.73 15.24 8.56
N SER A 34 -13.68 16.57 8.57
CA SER A 34 -12.48 17.33 8.18
C SER A 34 -11.29 17.10 9.11
N LYS A 35 -11.53 16.93 10.43
CA LYS A 35 -10.45 16.72 11.40
C LYS A 35 -9.75 15.38 11.16
N ASP A 36 -10.52 14.33 10.87
CA ASP A 36 -9.97 13.01 10.53
C ASP A 36 -9.17 13.08 9.23
N THR A 37 -9.72 13.70 8.18
CA THR A 37 -9.06 13.88 6.87
C THR A 37 -7.70 14.58 7.01
N TRP A 38 -7.65 15.71 7.74
CA TRP A 38 -6.39 16.42 7.96
C TRP A 38 -5.41 15.64 8.83
N SER A 39 -5.90 14.87 9.80
CA SER A 39 -5.06 13.98 10.60
C SER A 39 -4.42 12.89 9.73
N ASN A 40 -5.17 12.31 8.79
CA ASN A 40 -4.67 11.30 7.85
C ASN A 40 -3.57 11.87 6.95
N ILE A 41 -3.79 13.08 6.40
CA ILE A 41 -2.81 13.79 5.57
C ILE A 41 -1.54 14.09 6.37
N PHE A 42 -1.67 14.62 7.59
CA PHE A 42 -0.53 14.95 8.44
C PHE A 42 0.30 13.69 8.80
N ILE A 43 -0.38 12.61 9.19
CA ILE A 43 0.27 11.33 9.47
C ILE A 43 0.99 10.80 8.23
N GLY A 44 0.35 10.86 7.06
CA GLY A 44 0.96 10.46 5.80
C GLY A 44 2.19 11.27 5.41
N PHE A 45 2.13 12.59 5.56
CA PHE A 45 3.28 13.47 5.33
C PHE A 45 4.47 13.09 6.22
N MET A 46 4.22 12.90 7.51
CA MET A 46 5.25 12.45 8.45
C MET A 46 5.77 11.04 8.11
N SER A 47 4.91 10.14 7.62
CA SER A 47 5.32 8.81 7.15
C SER A 47 6.28 8.89 5.97
N VAL A 48 6.12 9.85 5.05
CA VAL A 48 7.07 10.04 3.94
C VAL A 48 8.44 10.49 4.47
N ALA A 49 8.46 11.44 5.42
CA ALA A 49 9.70 11.93 6.02
C ALA A 49 10.48 10.84 6.76
N TRP A 50 9.80 10.09 7.64
CA TRP A 50 10.42 8.96 8.35
C TRP A 50 10.75 7.80 7.40
N GLY A 51 9.91 7.55 6.40
CA GLY A 51 10.13 6.56 5.35
C GLY A 51 11.41 6.83 4.56
N ALA A 52 11.75 8.09 4.28
CA ALA A 52 13.02 8.44 3.65
C ALA A 52 14.23 8.11 4.54
N LEU A 53 14.13 8.36 5.86
CA LEU A 53 15.18 8.06 6.84
C LEU A 53 15.42 6.55 6.96
N PHE A 54 14.38 5.76 7.21
CA PHE A 54 14.49 4.30 7.28
C PHE A 54 14.81 3.68 5.91
N GLY A 55 14.30 4.29 4.85
CA GLY A 55 14.53 3.88 3.46
C GLY A 55 16.01 3.85 3.10
N LEU A 56 16.81 4.79 3.60
CA LEU A 56 18.26 4.79 3.39
C LEU A 56 18.92 3.53 4.00
N ALA A 57 18.66 3.25 5.27
CA ALA A 57 19.24 2.10 5.97
C ALA A 57 18.77 0.77 5.35
N THR A 58 17.47 0.63 5.11
CA THR A 58 16.87 -0.58 4.54
C THR A 58 17.30 -0.82 3.08
N SER A 59 17.52 0.24 2.29
CA SER A 59 18.08 0.14 0.94
C SER A 59 19.50 -0.44 0.94
N LEU A 60 20.34 -0.09 1.91
CA LEU A 60 21.68 -0.66 2.02
C LEU A 60 21.62 -2.18 2.31
N ILE A 61 20.70 -2.59 3.18
CA ILE A 61 20.48 -4.02 3.47
C ILE A 61 19.97 -4.74 2.22
N TYR A 62 18.99 -4.16 1.52
CA TYR A 62 18.48 -4.71 0.27
C TYR A 62 19.60 -4.88 -0.76
N LEU A 63 20.44 -3.86 -0.97
CA LEU A 63 21.57 -3.92 -1.90
C LEU A 63 22.56 -5.02 -1.51
N ARG A 64 22.82 -5.21 -0.21
CA ARG A 64 23.69 -6.28 0.28
C ARG A 64 23.09 -7.68 0.04
N VAL A 65 21.80 -7.87 0.30
CA VAL A 65 21.12 -9.15 -0.01
C VAL A 65 21.09 -9.40 -1.51
N TYR A 66 20.85 -8.34 -2.30
CA TYR A 66 20.87 -8.42 -3.75
C TYR A 66 22.21 -8.95 -4.27
N GLU A 67 23.36 -8.57 -3.69
CA GLU A 67 24.68 -9.11 -4.08
C GLU A 67 24.74 -10.65 -4.06
N PHE A 68 24.03 -11.30 -3.14
CA PHE A 68 23.96 -12.76 -3.02
C PHE A 68 22.90 -13.42 -3.92
N ALA A 69 22.14 -12.64 -4.70
CA ALA A 69 21.16 -13.19 -5.63
C ALA A 69 21.85 -14.12 -6.66
N PRO A 70 21.35 -15.37 -6.85
CA PRO A 70 21.97 -16.33 -7.75
C PRO A 70 21.88 -15.90 -9.23
N VAL A 71 20.88 -15.08 -9.57
CA VAL A 71 20.67 -14.51 -10.90
C VAL A 71 20.33 -13.02 -10.72
N LYS A 72 20.71 -12.19 -11.69
CA LYS A 72 20.30 -10.77 -11.75
C LYS A 72 19.25 -10.63 -12.85
N MET A 73 18.06 -10.15 -12.49
CA MET A 73 16.93 -10.08 -13.41
C MET A 73 17.17 -9.02 -14.50
N PRO A 74 17.00 -9.37 -15.79
CA PRO A 74 17.22 -8.45 -16.91
C PRO A 74 16.02 -7.49 -17.03
N MET A 75 16.08 -6.32 -16.40
CA MET A 75 14.95 -5.38 -16.42
C MET A 75 14.75 -4.65 -17.77
N ASN A 76 15.57 -4.94 -18.78
CA ASN A 76 15.39 -4.46 -20.15
C ASN A 76 14.38 -5.29 -20.97
N VAL A 77 13.86 -6.39 -20.43
CA VAL A 77 12.82 -7.22 -21.06
C VAL A 77 11.51 -7.13 -20.29
N TRP A 78 10.39 -7.06 -21.03
CA TRP A 78 9.06 -6.81 -20.46
C TRP A 78 8.59 -7.88 -19.47
N TRP A 79 8.94 -9.16 -19.70
CA TRP A 79 8.48 -10.25 -18.84
C TRP A 79 9.08 -10.17 -17.43
N ALA A 80 10.28 -9.59 -17.26
CA ALA A 80 10.89 -9.41 -15.94
C ALA A 80 10.05 -8.48 -15.06
N TRP A 81 9.42 -7.45 -15.66
CA TRP A 81 8.50 -6.56 -14.97
C TRP A 81 7.20 -7.24 -14.56
N LEU A 82 6.67 -8.15 -15.39
CA LEU A 82 5.50 -8.94 -15.00
C LEU A 82 5.81 -9.88 -13.84
N ILE A 83 6.96 -10.56 -13.86
CA ILE A 83 7.37 -11.40 -12.72
C ILE A 83 7.52 -10.52 -11.47
N LEU A 84 8.17 -9.36 -11.59
CA LEU A 84 8.33 -8.44 -10.47
C LEU A 84 6.98 -7.96 -9.93
N LEU A 85 5.99 -7.69 -10.77
CA LEU A 85 4.63 -7.33 -10.35
C LEU A 85 4.02 -8.41 -9.45
N PHE A 86 4.06 -9.68 -9.86
CA PHE A 86 3.51 -10.77 -9.04
C PHE A 86 4.33 -11.04 -7.78
N VAL A 87 5.66 -10.95 -7.86
CA VAL A 87 6.56 -11.15 -6.71
C VAL A 87 6.38 -10.04 -5.67
N ASP A 88 6.30 -8.78 -6.11
CA ASP A 88 6.04 -7.64 -5.24
C ASP A 88 4.66 -7.73 -4.59
N ASP A 89 3.61 -8.05 -5.37
CA ASP A 89 2.25 -8.17 -4.83
C ASP A 89 2.10 -9.35 -3.85
N PHE A 90 2.80 -10.46 -4.10
CA PHE A 90 2.85 -11.59 -3.18
C PHE A 90 3.64 -11.27 -1.90
N ALA A 91 4.77 -10.56 -2.01
CA ALA A 91 5.50 -10.07 -0.85
C ALA A 91 4.65 -9.10 -0.02
N TYR A 92 3.92 -8.20 -0.69
CA TYR A 92 2.95 -7.31 -0.06
C TYR A 92 1.85 -8.08 0.67
N TYR A 93 1.26 -9.10 0.04
CA TYR A 93 0.23 -9.95 0.64
C TYR A 93 0.69 -10.54 1.98
N TRP A 94 1.88 -11.13 2.03
CA TRP A 94 2.41 -11.70 3.28
C TRP A 94 2.78 -10.65 4.31
N PHE A 95 3.37 -9.53 3.88
CA PHE A 95 3.56 -8.38 4.74
C PHE A 95 2.23 -7.99 5.41
N HIS A 96 1.19 -7.79 4.60
CA HIS A 96 -0.08 -7.26 5.03
C HIS A 96 -0.81 -8.25 5.94
N ARG A 97 -0.90 -9.52 5.53
CA ARG A 97 -1.48 -10.60 6.33
C ARG A 97 -0.83 -10.73 7.70
N ILE A 98 0.50 -10.82 7.75
CA ILE A 98 1.23 -10.94 9.01
C ILE A 98 1.08 -9.66 9.86
N SER A 99 0.90 -8.50 9.23
CA SER A 99 0.61 -7.26 9.94
C SER A 99 -0.74 -7.26 10.66
N HIS A 100 -1.71 -8.03 10.19
CA HIS A 100 -2.98 -8.22 10.89
C HIS A 100 -2.93 -9.37 11.90
N GLU A 101 -2.28 -10.49 11.55
CA GLU A 101 -2.31 -11.70 12.38
C GLU A 101 -1.27 -11.70 13.53
N VAL A 102 -0.22 -10.87 13.46
CA VAL A 102 0.87 -10.85 14.45
C VAL A 102 0.99 -9.49 15.14
N ARG A 103 0.81 -9.49 16.48
CA ARG A 103 0.79 -8.28 17.33
C ARG A 103 1.97 -7.33 17.14
N PHE A 104 3.17 -7.86 16.91
CA PHE A 104 4.35 -7.04 16.68
C PHE A 104 4.21 -6.17 15.43
N PHE A 105 3.79 -6.77 14.31
CA PHE A 105 3.60 -6.07 13.04
C PHE A 105 2.33 -5.21 13.05
N TRP A 106 1.29 -5.66 13.76
CA TRP A 106 0.06 -4.88 13.98
C TRP A 106 0.32 -3.50 14.59
N ASN A 107 1.30 -3.35 15.48
CA ASN A 107 1.65 -2.04 16.06
C ASN A 107 2.00 -0.99 14.98
N PHE A 108 2.52 -1.42 13.84
CA PHE A 108 2.83 -0.53 12.71
C PHE A 108 1.65 -0.37 11.76
N HIS A 109 0.75 -1.34 11.68
CA HIS A 109 -0.34 -1.33 10.73
C HIS A 109 -1.65 -0.78 11.28
N VAL A 110 -1.90 -0.86 12.59
CA VAL A 110 -3.09 -0.32 13.27
C VAL A 110 -3.31 1.17 13.01
N VAL A 111 -2.23 1.93 12.79
CA VAL A 111 -2.34 3.35 12.43
C VAL A 111 -3.20 3.50 11.18
N HIS A 112 -3.03 2.65 10.17
CA HIS A 112 -3.82 2.67 8.95
C HIS A 112 -5.32 2.40 9.20
N HIS A 113 -5.63 1.45 10.08
CA HIS A 113 -7.00 1.05 10.43
C HIS A 113 -7.67 1.91 11.51
N SER A 114 -6.99 2.93 12.03
CA SER A 114 -7.49 3.72 13.17
C SER A 114 -8.35 4.93 12.81
N SER A 115 -8.55 5.22 11.51
CA SER A 115 -9.49 6.27 11.09
C SER A 115 -10.94 5.82 11.33
N ASN A 116 -11.77 6.75 11.78
CA ASN A 116 -13.22 6.50 11.94
C ASN A 116 -14.01 6.78 10.65
N GLN A 117 -13.32 7.05 9.55
CA GLN A 117 -13.88 7.34 8.23
C GLN A 117 -13.24 6.39 7.23
N TYR A 118 -13.94 6.03 6.17
CA TYR A 118 -13.35 5.25 5.09
C TYR A 118 -13.43 6.05 3.78
N ASN A 119 -12.31 6.68 3.41
CA ASN A 119 -12.20 7.51 2.21
C ASN A 119 -10.74 7.55 1.75
N LEU A 120 -10.44 8.22 0.63
CA LEU A 120 -9.14 8.19 -0.04
C LEU A 120 -8.02 8.75 0.85
N SER A 121 -8.33 9.59 1.84
CA SER A 121 -7.32 10.07 2.78
C SER A 121 -6.77 8.95 3.69
N VAL A 122 -7.55 7.89 3.93
CA VAL A 122 -7.09 6.72 4.71
C VAL A 122 -5.93 6.01 4.02
N ALA A 123 -5.91 5.99 2.69
CA ALA A 123 -4.82 5.37 1.92
C ALA A 123 -3.45 5.94 2.30
N VAL A 124 -3.38 7.25 2.56
CA VAL A 124 -2.13 7.94 2.92
C VAL A 124 -1.83 7.90 4.41
N ARG A 125 -2.74 7.40 5.26
CA ARG A 125 -2.56 7.29 6.72
C ARG A 125 -1.64 6.12 7.06
N GLN A 126 -0.35 6.27 6.82
CA GLN A 126 0.66 5.24 7.07
C GLN A 126 1.43 5.51 8.37
N SER A 127 1.83 4.44 9.08
CA SER A 127 2.64 4.61 10.30
C SER A 127 4.03 5.13 9.98
N TRP A 128 4.50 6.07 10.82
CA TRP A 128 5.82 6.67 10.71
C TRP A 128 6.95 5.65 10.89
N PHE A 129 6.68 4.58 11.64
CA PHE A 129 7.67 3.59 12.03
C PHE A 129 7.56 2.27 11.27
N SER A 130 6.72 2.19 10.24
CA SER A 130 6.60 1.00 9.37
C SER A 130 7.95 0.51 8.82
N GLY A 131 8.89 1.44 8.59
CA GLY A 131 10.25 1.15 8.11
C GLY A 131 11.13 0.36 9.08
N ILE A 132 10.73 0.17 10.34
CA ILE A 132 11.49 -0.62 11.32
C ILE A 132 11.41 -2.12 11.02
N ALA A 133 10.25 -2.60 10.56
CA ALA A 133 9.95 -4.03 10.49
C ALA A 133 9.55 -4.52 9.10
N HIS A 134 8.81 -3.73 8.31
CA HIS A 134 8.18 -4.25 7.09
C HIS A 134 9.18 -4.58 5.97
N TRP A 135 10.39 -4.03 6.00
CA TRP A 135 11.42 -4.26 4.97
C TRP A 135 11.84 -5.73 4.85
N VAL A 136 11.67 -6.55 5.92
CA VAL A 136 12.05 -7.97 5.91
C VAL A 136 11.28 -8.79 4.89
N PHE A 137 10.01 -8.43 4.62
CA PHE A 137 9.16 -9.13 3.66
C PHE A 137 9.61 -8.93 2.21
N TYR A 138 10.43 -7.90 1.95
CA TYR A 138 10.92 -7.57 0.61
C TYR A 138 12.36 -8.04 0.35
N LEU A 139 13.05 -8.61 1.34
CA LEU A 139 14.36 -9.24 1.12
C LEU A 139 14.33 -10.41 0.12
N PRO A 140 13.27 -11.26 0.06
CA PRO A 140 13.16 -12.26 -0.99
C PRO A 140 13.17 -11.65 -2.39
N VAL A 141 12.62 -10.44 -2.58
CA VAL A 141 12.64 -9.73 -3.88
C VAL A 141 14.08 -9.40 -4.29
N ALA A 142 14.91 -8.95 -3.34
CA ALA A 142 16.33 -8.72 -3.56
C ALA A 142 17.07 -10.02 -3.93
N PHE A 143 16.81 -11.09 -3.17
CA PHE A 143 17.45 -12.38 -3.36
C PHE A 143 17.04 -13.05 -4.68
N LEU A 144 15.82 -12.83 -5.17
CA LEU A 144 15.36 -13.25 -6.50
C LEU A 144 16.02 -12.47 -7.64
N GLY A 145 16.85 -11.48 -7.33
CA GLY A 145 17.67 -10.80 -8.33
C GLY A 145 17.05 -9.54 -8.91
N PHE A 146 16.03 -8.97 -8.29
CA PHE A 146 15.46 -7.71 -8.75
C PHE A 146 16.26 -6.52 -8.21
N PRO A 147 16.82 -5.65 -9.08
CA PRO A 147 17.59 -4.51 -8.62
C PRO A 147 16.70 -3.52 -7.87
N LEU A 148 17.27 -2.84 -6.87
CA LEU A 148 16.55 -1.93 -5.98
C LEU A 148 15.68 -0.91 -6.72
N TRP A 149 16.20 -0.29 -7.79
CA TRP A 149 15.45 0.71 -8.54
C TRP A 149 14.18 0.14 -9.17
N ALA A 150 14.23 -1.10 -9.70
CA ALA A 150 13.08 -1.73 -10.32
C ALA A 150 12.04 -2.13 -9.26
N PHE A 151 12.51 -2.68 -8.13
CA PHE A 151 11.65 -2.97 -6.98
C PHE A 151 10.96 -1.71 -6.48
N VAL A 152 11.69 -0.62 -6.21
CA VAL A 152 11.11 0.65 -5.76
C VAL A 152 10.09 1.20 -6.78
N THR A 153 10.35 1.07 -8.07
CA THR A 153 9.39 1.44 -9.12
C THR A 153 8.13 0.58 -9.06
N MET A 154 8.24 -0.75 -9.05
CA MET A 154 7.07 -1.64 -9.03
C MET A 154 6.29 -1.51 -7.74
N HIS A 155 6.97 -1.51 -6.59
CA HIS A 155 6.34 -1.32 -5.29
C HIS A 155 5.60 0.00 -5.21
N GLY A 156 6.16 1.07 -5.79
CA GLY A 156 5.48 2.35 -5.92
C GLY A 156 4.20 2.27 -6.75
N LEU A 157 4.21 1.54 -7.87
CA LEU A 157 3.02 1.29 -8.68
C LEU A 157 1.96 0.47 -7.93
N ASN A 158 2.40 -0.51 -7.13
CA ASN A 158 1.53 -1.29 -6.26
C ASN A 158 0.82 -0.39 -5.24
N LEU A 159 1.55 0.46 -4.53
CA LEU A 159 0.97 1.41 -3.57
C LEU A 159 0.04 2.43 -4.26
N ILE A 160 0.35 2.87 -5.48
CA ILE A 160 -0.55 3.73 -6.27
C ILE A 160 -1.85 2.99 -6.61
N TYR A 161 -1.78 1.71 -6.99
CA TYR A 161 -2.98 0.92 -7.19
C TYR A 161 -3.81 0.83 -5.91
N GLN A 162 -3.18 0.63 -4.77
CA GLN A 162 -3.90 0.52 -3.49
C GLN A 162 -4.52 1.84 -3.02
N PHE A 163 -4.13 2.99 -3.58
CA PHE A 163 -4.75 4.27 -3.21
C PHE A 163 -6.25 4.30 -3.54
N TRP A 164 -6.63 3.99 -4.78
CA TRP A 164 -7.99 4.22 -5.26
C TRP A 164 -9.04 3.26 -4.67
N ILE A 165 -8.60 2.13 -4.09
CA ILE A 165 -9.50 1.17 -3.42
C ILE A 165 -10.01 1.66 -2.06
N HIS A 166 -9.49 2.78 -1.54
CA HIS A 166 -9.95 3.41 -0.30
C HIS A 166 -11.11 4.38 -0.54
N THR A 167 -12.26 3.89 -1.01
CA THR A 167 -13.43 4.76 -1.22
C THR A 167 -14.75 4.02 -1.00
N GLU A 168 -15.77 4.74 -0.55
CA GLU A 168 -17.15 4.27 -0.50
C GLU A 168 -17.93 4.58 -1.78
N LEU A 169 -17.42 5.49 -2.62
CA LEU A 169 -18.13 5.97 -3.82
C LEU A 169 -18.25 4.91 -4.93
N VAL A 170 -17.42 3.87 -4.88
CA VAL A 170 -17.42 2.78 -5.85
C VAL A 170 -18.05 1.54 -5.24
N GLY A 171 -19.16 1.09 -5.84
CA GLY A 171 -19.85 -0.14 -5.46
C GLY A 171 -19.09 -1.42 -5.82
N LYS A 172 -19.82 -2.47 -6.20
CA LYS A 172 -19.22 -3.73 -6.66
C LYS A 172 -18.82 -3.65 -8.13
N LEU A 173 -17.69 -4.26 -8.49
CA LEU A 173 -17.16 -4.27 -9.86
C LEU A 173 -17.38 -5.60 -10.61
N GLY A 174 -18.21 -6.49 -10.08
CA GLY A 174 -18.66 -7.70 -10.76
C GLY A 174 -17.49 -8.64 -11.08
N PHE A 175 -17.27 -8.95 -12.36
CA PHE A 175 -16.22 -9.91 -12.75
C PHE A 175 -14.81 -9.49 -12.33
N LEU A 176 -14.51 -8.19 -12.26
CA LEU A 176 -13.19 -7.71 -11.85
C LEU A 176 -12.83 -8.13 -10.41
N GLU A 177 -13.83 -8.28 -9.54
CA GLU A 177 -13.68 -8.78 -8.18
C GLU A 177 -13.22 -10.25 -8.14
N LYS A 178 -13.16 -10.92 -9.28
CA LYS A 178 -12.58 -12.26 -9.34
C LYS A 178 -11.06 -12.26 -9.31
N ILE A 179 -10.43 -11.17 -9.75
CA ILE A 179 -9.00 -11.11 -10.07
C ILE A 179 -8.32 -9.95 -9.32
N LEU A 180 -9.01 -8.83 -9.17
CA LEU A 180 -8.48 -7.60 -8.61
C LEU A 180 -9.00 -7.34 -7.20
N ASN A 181 -8.16 -6.78 -6.34
CA ASN A 181 -8.60 -6.14 -5.12
C ASN A 181 -9.38 -4.87 -5.51
N THR A 182 -10.55 -4.66 -4.92
CA THR A 182 -11.47 -3.59 -5.32
C THR A 182 -11.87 -2.78 -4.10
N PRO A 183 -12.50 -1.60 -4.29
CA PRO A 183 -13.04 -0.85 -3.17
C PRO A 183 -13.99 -1.66 -2.28
N SER A 184 -14.76 -2.58 -2.87
CA SER A 184 -15.64 -3.45 -2.09
C SER A 184 -14.89 -4.46 -1.22
N HIS A 185 -13.81 -5.06 -1.74
CA HIS A 185 -12.98 -5.98 -0.95
C HIS A 185 -12.24 -5.24 0.16
N HIS A 186 -11.69 -4.06 -0.15
CA HIS A 186 -10.90 -3.29 0.79
C HIS A 186 -11.76 -2.64 1.89
N ARG A 187 -13.03 -2.29 1.60
CA ARG A 187 -13.99 -1.94 2.65
C ARG A 187 -14.23 -3.07 3.64
N VAL A 188 -14.36 -4.31 3.15
CA VAL A 188 -14.47 -5.48 4.03
C VAL A 188 -13.19 -5.61 4.86
N HIS A 189 -12.02 -5.45 4.25
CA HIS A 189 -10.74 -5.49 4.95
C HIS A 189 -10.65 -4.50 6.12
N HIS A 190 -11.11 -3.26 5.93
CA HIS A 190 -11.16 -2.23 6.98
C HIS A 190 -12.34 -2.39 7.95
N GLY A 191 -13.24 -3.35 7.73
CA GLY A 191 -14.43 -3.56 8.53
C GLY A 191 -14.11 -4.08 9.94
N VAL A 192 -14.71 -3.47 10.96
CA VAL A 192 -14.49 -3.84 12.37
C VAL A 192 -15.50 -4.84 12.92
N ASN A 193 -16.54 -5.19 12.16
CA ASN A 193 -17.51 -6.21 12.57
C ASN A 193 -16.89 -7.61 12.46
N ASN A 194 -17.26 -8.53 13.35
CA ASN A 194 -16.70 -9.89 13.40
C ASN A 194 -16.67 -10.64 12.05
N GLN A 195 -17.66 -10.43 11.18
CA GLN A 195 -17.70 -11.08 9.86
C GLN A 195 -16.68 -10.54 8.85
N TYR A 196 -16.02 -9.42 9.16
CA TYR A 196 -15.09 -8.70 8.28
C TYR A 196 -13.63 -8.74 8.77
N LEU A 197 -13.42 -9.14 10.03
CA LEU A 197 -12.08 -9.29 10.60
C LEU A 197 -11.26 -10.31 9.80
N ASP A 198 -9.98 -10.00 9.63
CA ASP A 198 -8.98 -10.89 9.05
C ASP A 198 -9.34 -11.38 7.63
N LYS A 199 -9.67 -10.45 6.73
CA LYS A 199 -10.05 -10.73 5.34
C LYS A 199 -9.35 -9.80 4.34
N ASN A 200 -9.14 -10.32 3.13
CA ASN A 200 -8.74 -9.56 1.94
C ASN A 200 -7.44 -8.75 2.11
N TYR A 201 -6.31 -9.43 2.32
CA TYR A 201 -4.99 -8.83 2.52
C TYR A 201 -4.26 -8.43 1.22
N ALA A 202 -4.74 -8.85 0.05
CA ALA A 202 -4.08 -8.61 -1.22
C ALA A 202 -3.90 -7.11 -1.53
N GLY A 203 -2.79 -6.75 -2.18
CA GLY A 203 -2.58 -5.38 -2.68
C GLY A 203 -3.35 -5.16 -3.98
N ILE A 204 -2.91 -5.82 -5.05
CA ILE A 204 -3.48 -5.72 -6.40
C ILE A 204 -4.37 -6.91 -6.72
N PHE A 205 -3.89 -8.13 -6.55
CA PHE A 205 -4.60 -9.32 -7.01
C PHE A 205 -5.29 -10.05 -5.87
N ILE A 206 -6.63 -10.00 -5.82
CA ILE A 206 -7.43 -10.67 -4.78
C ILE A 206 -7.29 -12.20 -4.77
N ILE A 207 -6.65 -12.78 -5.78
CA ILE A 207 -6.41 -14.22 -5.90
C ILE A 207 -5.63 -14.80 -4.71
N TRP A 208 -4.84 -13.99 -4.00
CA TRP A 208 -4.10 -14.44 -2.81
C TRP A 208 -4.99 -14.72 -1.60
N ASP A 209 -6.22 -14.16 -1.57
CA ASP A 209 -7.19 -14.31 -0.47
C ASP A 209 -8.30 -15.33 -0.76
N LYS A 210 -8.19 -16.09 -1.86
CA LYS A 210 -9.21 -17.02 -2.32
C LYS A 210 -8.93 -18.49 -2.02
#